data_AF-A0A499UKH3-F1
#
_entry.id   AF-A0A499UKH3-F1
#
_cell.length_a   1.000
_cell.length_b   1.000
_cell.length_c   1.000
_cell.angle_alpha   90.00
_cell.angle_beta   90.00
_cell.angle_gamma   90.00
#
_symmetry.space_group_name_H-M   'P 1'
#
loop_
_entity.id
_entity.type
_entity.pdbx_description
1 polymer ?
#
loop_
_entity_poly.entity_id
_entity_poly.type
_entity_poly.pdbx_seq_one_letter_code
_entity_poly.pdbx_strand_id
1 'polypeptide(L)'
;MCLLPVDDYIALMTQAPTSARSTLRHHDREIVALALPAFGALVAEPLFVMVDSAVIGHLGTTQLAGLGVAAALLATAVNIFVFLAYATTGAVARRVGAGDLAGAIRQGMDGIWLALLLGAAVIAVALPTAPAIVDLFGASDTAAPYAITYLRISTLGIPAMLVVLAATGVLRGLQDTRTPLYVAIGGFGPTPRSTSPWSMRPGWASPARPGAR
;
A
#
# COMPACT_ATOMS: atom_id res chain seq x y z
N MET A 1 -66.97 0.01 20.35
CA MET A 1 -67.27 -1.40 20.01
C MET A 1 -67.16 -1.56 18.51
N CYS A 2 -65.93 -1.72 18.01
CA CYS A 2 -65.60 -2.34 16.72
C CYS A 2 -64.21 -2.91 16.94
N LEU A 3 -64.21 -4.17 17.40
CA LEU A 3 -63.03 -5.00 17.57
C LEU A 3 -62.41 -5.18 16.18
N LEU A 4 -61.22 -4.63 15.95
CA LEU A 4 -60.39 -5.12 14.86
C LEU A 4 -60.07 -6.59 15.18
N PRO A 5 -60.35 -7.54 14.27
CA PRO A 5 -60.14 -8.96 14.51
C PRO A 5 -58.64 -9.21 14.75
N VAL A 6 -58.33 -10.05 15.75
CA VAL A 6 -56.95 -10.44 16.11
C VAL A 6 -56.18 -11.00 14.89
N ASP A 7 -56.90 -11.54 13.91
CA ASP A 7 -56.35 -12.03 12.63
C ASP A 7 -55.62 -10.94 11.81
N ASP A 8 -56.07 -9.68 11.84
CA ASP A 8 -55.39 -8.57 11.14
C ASP A 8 -54.10 -8.15 11.85
N TYR A 9 -54.03 -8.27 13.18
CA TYR A 9 -52.82 -7.96 13.94
C TYR A 9 -51.73 -9.02 13.70
N ILE A 10 -52.11 -10.29 13.59
CA ILE A 10 -51.20 -11.40 13.22
C ILE A 10 -50.74 -11.26 11.75
N ALA A 11 -51.63 -10.83 10.84
CA ALA A 11 -51.28 -10.57 9.45
C ALA A 11 -50.28 -9.40 9.31
N LEU A 12 -50.44 -8.32 10.08
CA LEU A 12 -49.52 -7.17 10.09
C LEU A 12 -48.15 -7.52 10.69
N MET A 13 -48.12 -8.35 11.72
CA MET A 13 -46.89 -8.76 12.43
C MET A 13 -46.09 -9.84 11.67
N THR A 14 -46.70 -10.48 10.66
CA THR A 14 -46.04 -11.47 9.78
C THR A 14 -45.35 -10.81 8.57
N GLN A 15 -45.64 -9.54 8.27
CA GLN A 15 -44.89 -8.77 7.26
C GLN A 15 -43.62 -8.15 7.87
N ALA A 16 -42.69 -9.00 8.31
CA ALA A 16 -41.32 -8.57 8.55
C ALA A 16 -40.77 -7.96 7.23
N PRO A 17 -40.28 -6.70 7.23
CA PRO A 17 -39.97 -5.99 6.00
C PRO A 17 -38.90 -6.76 5.23
N THR A 18 -39.26 -7.26 4.06
CA THR A 18 -38.34 -7.87 3.09
C THR A 18 -37.21 -6.91 2.68
N SER A 19 -37.39 -5.59 2.90
CA SER A 19 -36.39 -4.54 2.66
C SER A 19 -35.23 -4.50 3.69
N ALA A 20 -35.42 -4.96 4.93
CA ALA A 20 -34.35 -4.98 5.94
C ALA A 20 -33.33 -6.11 5.67
N ARG A 21 -33.77 -7.23 5.08
CA ARG A 21 -32.86 -8.34 4.71
C ARG A 21 -32.04 -8.06 3.45
N SER A 22 -32.55 -7.24 2.53
CA SER A 22 -31.81 -6.87 1.31
C SER A 22 -30.70 -5.87 1.59
N THR A 23 -30.92 -4.92 2.50
CA THR A 23 -29.91 -3.95 2.95
C THR A 23 -28.76 -4.62 3.71
N LEU A 24 -29.05 -5.55 4.62
CA LEU A 24 -28.02 -6.36 5.30
C LEU A 24 -27.16 -7.18 4.32
N ARG A 25 -27.79 -7.88 3.36
CA ARG A 25 -27.06 -8.65 2.33
C ARG A 25 -26.19 -7.78 1.41
N HIS A 26 -26.59 -6.54 1.16
CA HIS A 26 -25.77 -5.60 0.39
C HIS A 26 -24.52 -5.20 1.17
N HIS A 27 -24.67 -4.87 2.46
CA HIS A 27 -23.56 -4.48 3.32
C HIS A 27 -22.60 -5.67 3.55
N ASP A 28 -23.13 -6.87 3.76
CA ASP A 28 -22.30 -8.09 3.91
C ASP A 28 -21.48 -8.36 2.65
N ARG A 29 -22.08 -8.19 1.45
CA ARG A 29 -21.38 -8.40 0.18
C ARG A 29 -20.34 -7.32 -0.08
N GLU A 30 -20.60 -6.07 0.31
CA GLU A 30 -19.64 -4.97 0.22
C GLU A 30 -18.48 -5.15 1.19
N ILE A 31 -18.76 -5.57 2.43
CA ILE A 31 -17.75 -5.94 3.43
C ILE A 31 -16.90 -7.08 2.91
N VAL A 32 -17.49 -8.16 2.37
CA VAL A 32 -16.72 -9.28 1.80
C VAL A 32 -15.91 -8.84 0.58
N ALA A 33 -16.45 -7.98 -0.28
CA ALA A 33 -15.75 -7.48 -1.46
C ALA A 33 -14.53 -6.60 -1.10
N LEU A 34 -14.53 -5.94 0.06
CA LEU A 34 -13.38 -5.18 0.57
C LEU A 34 -12.46 -6.06 1.43
N ALA A 35 -13.02 -6.93 2.26
CA ALA A 35 -12.28 -7.77 3.20
C ALA A 35 -11.48 -8.86 2.49
N LEU A 36 -12.00 -9.45 1.42
CA LEU A 36 -11.31 -10.52 0.69
C LEU A 36 -9.99 -10.04 0.04
N PRO A 37 -9.94 -8.92 -0.70
CA PRO A 37 -8.67 -8.38 -1.21
C PRO A 37 -7.75 -7.88 -0.10
N ALA A 38 -8.28 -7.27 0.97
CA ALA A 38 -7.47 -6.84 2.11
C ALA A 38 -6.81 -8.03 2.83
N PHE A 39 -7.57 -9.10 3.08
CA PHE A 39 -7.07 -10.34 3.67
C PHE A 39 -6.06 -11.02 2.76
N GLY A 40 -6.32 -11.06 1.45
CA GLY A 40 -5.38 -11.58 0.47
C GLY A 40 -4.04 -10.84 0.49
N ALA A 41 -4.06 -9.51 0.57
CA ALA A 41 -2.85 -8.71 0.70
C ALA A 41 -2.11 -8.97 2.03
N LEU A 42 -2.84 -9.12 3.14
CA LEU A 42 -2.26 -9.41 4.46
C LEU A 42 -1.60 -10.80 4.53
N VAL A 43 -2.16 -11.79 3.85
CA VAL A 43 -1.63 -13.18 3.84
C VAL A 43 -0.54 -13.36 2.78
N ALA A 44 -0.53 -12.56 1.71
CA ALA A 44 0.47 -12.65 0.65
C ALA A 44 1.90 -12.41 1.15
N GLU A 45 2.09 -11.44 2.06
CA GLU A 45 3.41 -11.11 2.62
C GLU A 45 4.06 -12.30 3.35
N PRO A 46 3.44 -12.93 4.37
CA PRO A 46 4.02 -14.09 5.04
C PRO A 46 4.12 -15.32 4.12
N LEU A 47 3.18 -15.52 3.18
CA LEU A 47 3.28 -16.61 2.22
C LEU A 47 4.51 -16.47 1.31
N PHE A 48 4.81 -15.26 0.85
CA PHE A 48 6.01 -15.01 0.03
C PHE A 48 7.28 -15.36 0.80
N VAL A 49 7.37 -14.97 2.07
CA VAL A 49 8.51 -15.32 2.95
C VAL A 49 8.62 -16.82 3.18
N MET A 50 7.50 -17.53 3.37
CA MET A 50 7.50 -19.00 3.51
C MET A 50 7.97 -19.70 2.22
N VAL A 51 7.53 -19.22 1.06
CA VAL A 51 7.95 -19.79 -0.24
C VAL A 51 9.44 -19.54 -0.48
N ASP A 52 9.95 -18.34 -0.22
CA ASP A 52 11.37 -18.01 -0.37
C ASP A 52 12.24 -18.88 0.56
N SER A 53 11.83 -18.99 1.82
CA SER A 53 12.48 -19.86 2.81
C SER A 53 12.42 -21.34 2.41
N ALA A 54 11.32 -21.81 1.82
CA ALA A 54 11.21 -23.18 1.32
C ALA A 54 12.15 -23.41 0.14
N VAL A 55 12.18 -22.53 -0.85
CA VAL A 55 13.07 -22.64 -2.03
C VAL A 55 14.54 -22.67 -1.59
N ILE A 56 14.93 -21.77 -0.69
CA ILE A 56 16.32 -21.65 -0.22
C ILE A 56 16.68 -22.76 0.78
N GLY A 57 15.71 -23.25 1.54
CA GLY A 57 15.88 -24.39 2.46
C GLY A 57 16.27 -25.68 1.75
N HIS A 58 15.92 -25.86 0.47
CA HIS A 58 16.39 -27.00 -0.34
C HIS A 58 17.88 -26.93 -0.70
N LEU A 59 18.52 -25.75 -0.59
CA LEU A 59 19.93 -25.56 -0.90
C LEU A 59 20.85 -25.97 0.27
N GLY A 60 20.32 -25.99 1.50
CA GLY A 60 21.04 -26.43 2.70
C GLY A 60 20.82 -25.55 3.93
N THR A 61 21.25 -26.05 5.09
CA THR A 61 21.04 -25.38 6.38
C THR A 61 21.86 -24.10 6.55
N THR A 62 23.06 -24.04 5.97
CA THR A 62 23.94 -22.86 6.02
C THR A 62 23.42 -21.72 5.16
N GLN A 63 22.81 -22.04 4.00
CA GLN A 63 22.16 -21.07 3.13
C GLN A 63 20.90 -20.49 3.78
N LEU A 64 20.09 -21.35 4.42
CA LEU A 64 18.90 -20.92 5.15
C LEU A 64 19.26 -20.03 6.36
N ALA A 65 20.32 -20.37 7.09
CA ALA A 65 20.85 -19.52 8.16
C ALA A 65 21.30 -18.15 7.64
N GLY A 66 22.00 -18.13 6.49
CA GLY A 66 22.41 -16.89 5.84
C GLY A 66 21.23 -16.02 5.39
N LEU A 67 20.18 -16.65 4.83
CA LEU A 67 18.93 -15.97 4.49
C LEU A 67 18.27 -15.37 5.73
N GLY A 68 18.20 -16.10 6.84
CA GLY A 68 17.60 -15.61 8.09
C GLY A 68 18.26 -14.33 8.59
N VAL A 69 19.61 -14.28 8.59
CA VAL A 69 20.37 -13.09 8.97
C VAL A 69 20.10 -11.94 7.98
N ALA A 70 20.16 -12.22 6.67
CA ALA A 70 19.90 -11.20 5.65
C ALA A 70 18.46 -10.65 5.74
N ALA A 71 17.47 -11.50 5.99
CA ALA A 71 16.07 -11.12 6.17
C ALA A 71 15.88 -10.23 7.41
N ALA A 72 16.53 -10.56 8.53
CA ALA A 72 16.50 -9.74 9.74
C ALA A 72 17.13 -8.36 9.50
N LEU A 73 18.25 -8.31 8.77
CA LEU A 73 18.91 -7.08 8.35
C LEU A 73 18.01 -6.22 7.47
N LEU A 74 17.41 -6.83 6.45
CA LEU A 74 16.45 -6.15 5.57
C LEU A 74 15.27 -5.59 6.36
N ALA A 75 14.63 -6.40 7.21
CA ALA A 75 13.50 -5.98 8.04
C ALA A 75 13.87 -4.80 8.95
N THR A 76 15.07 -4.82 9.52
CA THR A 76 15.60 -3.70 10.30
C THR A 76 15.73 -2.44 9.44
N ALA A 77 16.27 -2.56 8.22
CA ALA A 77 16.34 -1.44 7.29
C ALA A 77 14.94 -0.88 6.96
N VAL A 78 13.95 -1.74 6.71
CA VAL A 78 12.54 -1.32 6.50
C VAL A 78 12.04 -0.52 7.69
N ASN A 79 12.23 -1.03 8.91
CA ASN A 79 11.78 -0.39 10.13
C ASN A 79 12.45 0.97 10.33
N ILE A 80 13.73 1.10 9.98
CA ILE A 80 14.43 2.38 10.02
C ILE A 80 13.80 3.33 9.00
N PHE A 81 13.63 2.92 7.74
CA PHE A 81 13.16 3.82 6.68
C PHE A 81 11.65 4.06 6.65
N VAL A 82 10.87 3.39 7.49
CA VAL A 82 9.42 3.58 7.57
C VAL A 82 9.05 5.03 7.89
N PHE A 83 9.91 5.78 8.59
CA PHE A 83 9.70 7.20 8.86
C PHE A 83 9.47 7.99 7.56
N LEU A 84 10.10 7.60 6.44
CA LEU A 84 9.97 8.29 5.17
C LEU A 84 8.54 8.26 4.67
N ALA A 85 7.87 7.10 4.77
CA ALA A 85 6.47 6.95 4.41
C ALA A 85 5.55 7.83 5.28
N TYR A 86 5.78 7.88 6.59
CA TYR A 86 4.98 8.72 7.49
C TYR A 86 5.26 10.22 7.32
N ALA A 87 6.52 10.59 7.10
CA ALA A 87 6.94 11.97 6.87
C ALA A 87 6.34 12.53 5.57
N THR A 88 6.39 11.78 4.47
CA THR A 88 5.77 12.19 3.20
C THR A 88 4.25 12.25 3.31
N THR A 89 3.63 11.32 4.05
CA THR A 89 2.18 11.35 4.34
C THR A 89 1.79 12.67 4.99
N GLY A 90 2.45 13.06 6.08
CA GLY A 90 2.14 14.30 6.80
C GLY A 90 2.44 15.56 5.98
N ALA A 91 3.53 15.55 5.20
CA ALA A 91 3.91 16.66 4.33
C ALA A 91 2.86 16.93 3.24
N VAL A 92 2.43 15.87 2.55
CA VAL A 92 1.41 15.95 1.50
C VAL A 92 0.03 16.28 2.07
N ALA A 93 -0.36 15.64 3.18
CA ALA A 93 -1.66 15.87 3.82
C ALA A 93 -1.86 17.33 4.26
N ARG A 94 -0.81 18.01 4.74
CA ARG A 94 -0.90 19.44 5.11
C ARG A 94 -1.19 20.34 3.90
N ARG A 95 -0.60 20.05 2.74
CA ARG A 95 -0.84 20.81 1.50
C ARG A 95 -2.24 20.58 0.96
N VAL A 96 -2.70 19.33 1.00
CA VAL A 96 -4.07 18.97 0.64
C VAL A 96 -5.08 19.64 1.56
N GLY A 97 -4.84 19.64 2.87
CA GLY A 97 -5.69 20.34 3.85
C GLY A 97 -5.72 21.86 3.66
N ALA A 98 -4.71 22.45 3.00
CA ALA A 98 -4.67 23.86 2.63
C ALA A 98 -5.30 24.15 1.24
N GLY A 99 -5.83 23.15 0.53
CA GLY A 99 -6.39 23.29 -0.82
C GLY A 99 -5.36 23.38 -1.95
N ASP A 100 -4.07 23.22 -1.65
CA ASP A 100 -2.97 23.33 -2.62
C ASP A 100 -2.55 21.95 -3.16
N LEU A 101 -3.34 21.41 -4.08
CA LEU A 101 -3.07 20.10 -4.69
C LEU A 101 -1.78 20.13 -5.54
N ALA A 102 -1.49 21.24 -6.21
CA ALA A 102 -0.29 21.38 -7.03
C ALA A 102 0.98 21.35 -6.17
N GLY A 103 0.98 22.01 -5.01
CA GLY A 103 2.05 21.93 -4.04
C GLY A 103 2.16 20.55 -3.38
N ALA A 104 1.04 19.87 -3.16
CA ALA A 104 1.02 18.49 -2.65
C ALA A 104 1.76 17.51 -3.60
N ILE A 105 1.52 17.62 -4.92
CA ILE A 105 2.20 16.79 -5.93
C ILE A 105 3.70 17.10 -5.97
N ARG A 106 4.09 18.38 -5.98
CA ARG A 106 5.51 18.78 -5.95
C ARG A 106 6.21 18.23 -4.71
N GLN A 107 5.58 18.35 -3.55
CA GLN A 107 6.12 17.83 -2.30
C GLN A 107 6.21 16.29 -2.30
N GLY A 108 5.28 15.61 -2.98
CA GLY A 108 5.37 14.18 -3.22
C GLY A 108 6.56 13.79 -4.11
N MET A 109 6.81 14.56 -5.18
CA MET A 109 7.98 14.36 -6.04
C MET A 109 9.30 14.59 -5.30
N ASP A 110 9.35 15.62 -4.44
CA ASP A 110 10.52 15.87 -3.58
C ASP A 110 10.78 14.68 -2.64
N GLY A 111 9.70 14.07 -2.11
CA GLY A 111 9.80 12.83 -1.32
C GLY A 111 10.35 11.63 -2.12
N ILE A 112 9.98 11.50 -3.39
CA ILE A 112 10.51 10.44 -4.29
C ILE A 112 11.99 10.68 -4.58
N TRP A 113 12.40 11.93 -4.85
CA TRP A 113 13.81 12.26 -5.03
C TRP A 113 14.62 12.01 -3.76
N LEU A 114 14.08 12.36 -2.59
CA LEU A 114 14.69 12.07 -1.31
C LEU A 114 14.85 10.56 -1.10
N ALA A 115 13.84 9.76 -1.47
CA ALA A 115 13.90 8.30 -1.40
C ALA A 115 15.01 7.71 -2.30
N LEU A 116 15.16 8.22 -3.52
CA LEU A 116 16.22 7.81 -4.44
C LEU A 116 17.62 8.17 -3.91
N LEU A 117 17.78 9.38 -3.37
CA LEU A 117 19.05 9.83 -2.78
C LEU A 117 19.43 8.99 -1.55
N LEU A 118 18.47 8.72 -0.67
CA LEU A 118 18.67 7.81 0.47
C LEU A 118 18.99 6.40 0.00
N GLY A 119 18.30 5.88 -1.01
CA GLY A 119 18.58 4.55 -1.57
C GLY A 119 19.98 4.45 -2.15
N ALA A 120 20.43 5.46 -2.90
CA ALA A 120 21.77 5.52 -3.43
C ALA A 120 22.83 5.61 -2.31
N ALA A 121 22.57 6.38 -1.26
CA ALA A 121 23.44 6.46 -0.08
C ALA A 121 23.52 5.10 0.64
N VAL A 122 22.40 4.39 0.79
CA VAL A 122 22.37 3.05 1.37
C VAL A 122 23.17 2.07 0.52
N ILE A 123 23.04 2.08 -0.81
CA ILE A 123 23.87 1.25 -1.69
C ILE A 123 25.36 1.54 -1.49
N ALA A 124 25.72 2.83 -1.48
CA ALA A 124 27.11 3.27 -1.37
C ALA A 124 27.76 2.83 -0.04
N VAL A 125 26.98 2.77 1.05
CA VAL A 125 27.46 2.33 2.37
C VAL A 125 27.37 0.81 2.50
N ALA A 126 26.21 0.22 2.24
CA ALA A 126 25.96 -1.19 2.54
C ALA A 126 26.74 -2.16 1.66
N LEU A 127 27.06 -1.84 0.39
CA LEU A 127 27.88 -2.72 -0.45
C LEU A 127 29.31 -2.94 0.09
N PRO A 128 30.09 -1.90 0.43
CA PRO A 128 31.42 -2.08 1.01
C PRO A 128 31.36 -2.57 2.47
N THR A 129 30.37 -2.17 3.27
CA THR A 129 30.29 -2.58 4.68
C THR A 129 29.50 -3.87 4.91
N ALA A 130 29.00 -4.53 3.86
CA ALA A 130 28.21 -5.77 3.97
C ALA A 130 28.84 -6.84 4.89
N PRO A 131 30.15 -7.15 4.81
CA PRO A 131 30.76 -8.12 5.71
C PRO A 131 30.69 -7.69 7.17
N ALA A 132 31.05 -6.44 7.47
CA ALA A 132 31.02 -5.91 8.83
C ALA A 132 29.60 -5.86 9.42
N ILE A 133 28.59 -5.57 8.58
CA ILE A 133 27.18 -5.59 8.99
C ILE A 133 26.74 -7.02 9.35
N VAL A 134 27.12 -8.01 8.55
CA VAL A 134 26.78 -9.42 8.77
C VAL A 134 27.48 -9.97 10.02
N ASP A 135 28.75 -9.61 10.23
CA ASP A 135 29.50 -10.00 11.43
C ASP A 135 28.91 -9.37 12.69
N LEU A 136 28.50 -8.10 12.63
CA LEU A 136 27.83 -7.41 13.74
C LEU A 136 26.50 -8.09 14.14
N PHE A 137 25.80 -8.66 13.16
CA PHE A 137 24.57 -9.42 13.40
C PHE A 137 24.82 -10.86 13.90
N GLY A 138 26.09 -11.26 14.05
CA GLY A 138 26.47 -12.53 14.65
C GLY A 138 26.26 -13.74 13.73
N ALA A 139 26.42 -13.56 12.42
CA ALA A 139 26.41 -14.69 11.49
C ALA A 139 27.56 -15.67 11.79
N SER A 140 27.30 -16.98 11.74
CA SER A 140 28.37 -17.98 11.85
C SER A 140 29.28 -17.96 10.62
N ASP A 141 30.54 -18.39 10.77
CA ASP A 141 31.52 -18.44 9.67
C ASP A 141 31.01 -19.22 8.43
N THR A 142 30.15 -20.20 8.66
CA THR A 142 29.54 -21.03 7.61
C THR A 142 28.35 -20.37 6.92
N ALA A 143 27.68 -19.39 7.56
CA ALA A 143 26.51 -18.69 7.06
C ALA A 143 26.84 -17.29 6.52
N ALA A 144 27.90 -16.66 7.02
CA ALA A 144 28.32 -15.31 6.65
C ALA A 144 28.52 -15.11 5.14
N PRO A 145 29.15 -16.03 4.37
CA PRO A 145 29.32 -15.85 2.92
C PRO A 145 27.99 -15.79 2.16
N TYR A 146 27.01 -16.58 2.59
CA TYR A 146 25.66 -16.58 2.01
C TYR A 146 24.91 -15.31 2.41
N ALA A 147 24.94 -14.91 3.68
CA ALA A 147 24.33 -13.68 4.16
C ALA A 147 24.87 -12.43 3.44
N ILE A 148 26.19 -12.33 3.23
CA ILE A 148 26.83 -11.23 2.49
C ILE A 148 26.35 -11.19 1.04
N THR A 149 26.28 -12.35 0.38
CA THR A 149 25.83 -12.46 -1.01
C THR A 149 24.37 -12.01 -1.14
N TYR A 150 23.49 -12.53 -0.28
CA TYR A 150 22.09 -12.11 -0.21
C TYR A 150 21.97 -10.61 0.05
N LEU A 151 22.66 -10.09 1.07
CA LEU A 151 22.60 -8.68 1.44
C LEU A 151 23.03 -7.77 0.27
N ARG A 152 24.12 -8.11 -0.43
CA ARG A 152 24.59 -7.34 -1.60
C ARG A 152 23.57 -7.30 -2.73
N ILE A 153 22.97 -8.44 -3.06
CA ILE A 153 21.94 -8.53 -4.10
C ILE A 153 20.70 -7.73 -3.66
N SER A 154 20.24 -7.94 -2.43
CA SER A 154 19.07 -7.26 -1.87
C SER A 154 19.25 -5.75 -1.75
N THR A 155 20.46 -5.27 -1.47
CA THR A 155 20.78 -3.83 -1.33
C THR A 155 20.49 -3.07 -2.62
N LEU A 156 20.65 -3.71 -3.79
CA LEU A 156 20.30 -3.10 -5.08
C LEU A 156 18.79 -2.84 -5.23
N GLY A 157 17.94 -3.58 -4.49
CA GLY A 157 16.50 -3.38 -4.45
C GLY A 157 16.02 -2.30 -3.47
N ILE A 158 16.87 -1.86 -2.53
CA ILE A 158 16.51 -0.88 -1.50
C ILE A 158 16.02 0.45 -2.09
N PRO A 159 16.65 1.06 -3.12
CA PRO A 159 16.14 2.30 -3.70
C PRO A 159 14.72 2.17 -4.24
N ALA A 160 14.43 1.06 -4.94
CA ALA A 160 13.09 0.79 -5.44
C ALA A 160 12.09 0.66 -4.28
N MET A 161 12.49 -0.04 -3.21
CA MET A 161 11.68 -0.17 -2.01
C MET A 161 11.39 1.17 -1.33
N LEU A 162 12.40 2.05 -1.20
CA LEU A 162 12.23 3.38 -0.62
C LEU A 162 11.31 4.26 -1.46
N VAL A 163 11.40 4.17 -2.79
CA VAL A 163 10.49 4.86 -3.70
C VAL A 163 9.06 4.37 -3.49
N VAL A 164 8.85 3.05 -3.35
CA VAL A 164 7.52 2.50 -3.04
C VAL A 164 7.02 3.01 -1.68
N LEU A 165 7.84 2.99 -0.63
CA LEU A 165 7.50 3.55 0.68
C LEU A 165 7.09 5.02 0.60
N ALA A 166 7.88 5.85 -0.10
CA ALA A 166 7.58 7.25 -0.31
C ALA A 166 6.28 7.44 -1.11
N ALA A 167 6.10 6.71 -2.22
CA ALA A 167 4.90 6.78 -3.05
C ALA A 167 3.65 6.34 -2.29
N THR A 168 3.71 5.26 -1.52
CA THR A 168 2.62 4.84 -0.64
C THR A 168 2.27 5.92 0.39
N GLY A 169 3.28 6.58 0.97
CA GLY A 169 3.07 7.72 1.87
C GLY A 169 2.41 8.91 1.18
N VAL A 170 2.83 9.25 -0.04
CA VAL A 170 2.23 10.33 -0.85
C VAL A 170 0.76 10.02 -1.16
N LEU A 171 0.46 8.82 -1.65
CA LEU A 171 -0.91 8.39 -1.96
C LEU A 171 -1.81 8.42 -0.73
N ARG A 172 -1.29 7.96 0.42
CA ARG A 172 -1.98 8.01 1.71
C ARG A 172 -2.24 9.46 2.14
N GLY A 173 -1.26 10.36 1.93
CA GLY A 173 -1.37 11.79 2.24
C GLY A 173 -2.34 12.55 1.32
N LEU A 174 -2.52 12.10 0.08
CA LEU A 174 -3.53 12.65 -0.84
C LEU A 174 -4.97 12.26 -0.46
N GLN A 175 -5.15 11.45 0.60
CA GLN A 175 -6.43 10.84 1.00
C GLN A 175 -7.09 10.01 -0.12
N ASP A 176 -6.33 9.72 -1.16
CA ASP A 176 -6.79 8.91 -2.27
C ASP A 176 -6.53 7.45 -1.94
N THR A 177 -7.35 6.91 -1.04
CA THR A 177 -7.34 5.49 -0.65
C THR A 177 -8.05 4.60 -1.68
N ARG A 178 -8.68 5.19 -2.71
CA ARG A 178 -9.44 4.47 -3.73
C ARG A 178 -8.61 4.23 -5.00
N THR A 179 -7.83 5.20 -5.46
CA THR A 179 -6.98 5.05 -6.66
C THR A 179 -5.94 3.91 -6.56
N PRO A 180 -5.26 3.67 -5.42
CA PRO A 180 -4.36 2.52 -5.28
C PRO A 180 -5.10 1.18 -5.33
N LEU A 181 -6.32 1.12 -4.79
CA LEU A 181 -7.18 -0.07 -4.83
C LEU A 181 -7.63 -0.37 -6.27
N TYR A 182 -7.99 0.66 -7.05
CA TYR A 182 -8.33 0.51 -8.47
C TYR A 182 -7.13 0.12 -9.35
N VAL A 183 -5.93 0.63 -9.06
CA VAL A 183 -4.71 0.27 -9.80
C VAL A 183 -4.27 -1.16 -9.47
N ALA A 184 -4.35 -1.57 -8.20
CA ALA A 184 -4.07 -2.94 -7.78
C ALA A 184 -5.05 -3.96 -8.39
N ILE A 185 -6.33 -3.59 -8.54
CA ILE A 185 -7.36 -4.44 -9.18
C ILE A 185 -7.27 -4.37 -10.71
N GLY A 186 -6.95 -3.20 -11.28
CA GLY A 186 -6.86 -2.96 -12.73
C GLY A 186 -5.66 -3.62 -13.41
N GLY A 187 -4.67 -4.06 -12.65
CA GLY A 187 -3.56 -4.87 -13.16
C GLY A 187 -3.94 -6.31 -13.54
N PHE A 188 -5.11 -6.82 -13.13
CA PHE A 188 -5.50 -8.23 -13.31
C PHE A 188 -6.94 -8.46 -13.82
N GLY A 189 -7.57 -7.48 -14.48
CA GLY A 189 -8.91 -7.68 -15.05
C GLY A 189 -9.17 -6.83 -16.31
N PRO A 190 -9.99 -7.33 -17.26
CA PRO A 190 -10.36 -6.56 -18.45
C PRO A 190 -11.17 -5.33 -18.00
N THR A 191 -10.63 -4.16 -18.28
CA THR A 191 -11.22 -2.84 -17.98
C THR A 191 -12.69 -2.75 -18.40
N PRO A 192 -13.62 -2.34 -17.50
CA PRO A 192 -14.95 -1.92 -17.89
C PRO A 192 -14.88 -0.55 -18.57
N ARG A 193 -15.36 -0.51 -19.82
CA ARG A 193 -15.37 0.62 -20.76
C ARG A 193 -16.35 1.75 -20.40
N SER A 194 -16.53 2.11 -19.12
CA SER A 194 -17.46 3.20 -18.79
C SER A 194 -17.14 3.85 -17.46
N THR A 195 -16.18 4.78 -17.47
CA THR A 195 -16.22 6.06 -16.75
C THR A 195 -14.89 6.72 -17.03
N SER A 196 -14.87 7.49 -18.10
CA SER A 196 -13.69 8.28 -18.44
C SER A 196 -13.57 9.48 -17.50
N PRO A 197 -12.47 9.66 -16.76
CA PRO A 197 -12.28 10.82 -15.87
C PRO A 197 -12.08 12.16 -16.59
N TRP A 198 -11.98 12.16 -17.93
CA TRP A 198 -11.65 13.34 -18.74
C TRP A 198 -12.82 14.33 -18.95
N SER A 199 -14.00 14.11 -18.36
CA SER A 199 -15.12 15.06 -18.47
C SER A 199 -15.08 16.21 -17.47
N MET A 200 -14.07 16.28 -16.57
CA MET A 200 -13.76 17.53 -15.87
C MET A 200 -13.14 18.53 -16.85
N ARG A 201 -14.02 19.24 -17.56
CA ARG A 201 -13.69 20.40 -18.38
C ARG A 201 -13.00 21.43 -17.47
N PRO A 202 -11.74 21.82 -17.72
CA PRO A 202 -11.10 22.84 -16.92
C PRO A 202 -11.66 24.21 -17.36
N GLY A 203 -12.45 24.85 -16.49
CA GLY A 203 -13.22 26.07 -16.75
C GLY A 203 -12.42 27.37 -16.88
N TRP A 204 -11.16 27.34 -17.32
CA TRP A 204 -10.28 28.52 -17.41
C TRP A 204 -10.38 29.31 -18.73
N ALA A 205 -11.25 28.90 -19.66
CA ALA A 205 -11.44 29.59 -20.94
C ALA A 205 -12.86 30.15 -21.08
N SER A 206 -13.13 31.29 -20.45
CA SER A 206 -14.24 32.17 -20.83
C SER A 206 -13.67 33.54 -21.19
N PRO A 207 -13.72 33.98 -22.46
CA PRO A 207 -13.26 35.30 -22.84
C PRO A 207 -14.22 36.37 -22.28
N ALA A 208 -13.68 37.31 -21.52
CA ALA A 208 -14.39 38.50 -21.08
C ALA A 208 -14.95 39.24 -22.31
N ARG A 209 -16.28 39.40 -22.37
CA ARG A 209 -16.95 40.33 -23.29
C ARG A 209 -17.23 41.66 -22.57
N PRO A 210 -17.19 42.79 -23.29
CA PRO A 210 -17.14 44.13 -22.71
C PRO A 210 -18.56 44.67 -22.41
N GLY A 211 -18.75 45.24 -21.22
CA GLY A 211 -19.83 46.21 -20.93
C GLY A 211 -19.20 47.61 -20.96
N ALA A 212 -19.58 48.53 -21.84
CA ALA A 212 -20.90 49.15 -22.00
C ALA A 212 -21.35 49.90 -20.73
N ARG A 213 -20.71 51.06 -20.49
CA ARG A 213 -21.38 52.34 -20.24
C ARG A 213 -20.54 53.47 -20.83
#